data_AF-A0A1Y4ME43-F1
#
_entry.id   AF-A0A1Y4ME43-F1
#
_cell.length_a   1.000
_cell.length_b   1.000
_cell.length_c   1.000
_cell.angle_alpha   90.00
_cell.angle_beta   90.00
_cell.angle_gamma   90.00
#
_symmetry.space_group_name_H-M   'P 1'
#
loop_
_entity.id
_entity.type
_entity.pdbx_description
1 polymer ?
#
loop_
_entity_poly.entity_id
_entity_poly.type
_entity_poly.pdbx_seq_one_letter_code
_entity_poly.pdbx_strand_id
1 'polypeptide(L)'
;MGGFFGAVSKRDVTLDIFFGVDYHSHLGTRRGGMIIHDAADGFQRQIHSIENTPFRTKFEKDLHDFHGCSGIGCISDTDPQPLLVRSHLGLYAITTVGVITNTDQLVAEHFSEPGHQFMAMSSGKVNSTELTAALINQKTNLIDGIRNAQELIEGSMTLLILTEHGEIIAARDRLGRLPVLIGKGPEGHCVSFESFAYHKLGYEDAYELGPREIVRVTADGFETLVPAGDEMKICAFLWTYYGYPNSNYEGVNVEVMRYRNGEIMARDEEARGVQPDVDFVAGVPDSGVPHAIGYANKSGKQFARPFVKYTPTWPRSFMPANQEVRNQVAKMKQIPVPELIQDKKLLFVDDSIVRGTQLRETVDFLYESGAKEVHMRSACPPIMYSCKYLNFSRGNSDMDLLARRTIQELEGDEGQKHLEEYADANTERGQCMLKSICEKMGFDSLGYQSLDGLLESIGLDRDKVCTYCWNGKE
;
A
#
# COMPACT_ATOMS: atom_id res chain seq x y z
N MET A 1 -1.24 2.50 5.43
CA MET A 1 -2.28 2.56 4.39
C MET A 1 -3.56 2.07 5.05
N GLY A 2 -4.54 1.62 4.30
CA GLY A 2 -5.69 0.90 4.83
C GLY A 2 -6.20 -0.04 3.75
N GLY A 3 -7.19 -0.83 4.10
CA GLY A 3 -7.94 -1.67 3.17
C GLY A 3 -9.35 -1.83 3.70
N PHE A 4 -10.30 -2.06 2.81
CA PHE A 4 -11.68 -2.36 3.19
C PHE A 4 -12.13 -3.70 2.63
N PHE A 5 -13.18 -4.21 3.24
CA PHE A 5 -13.97 -5.30 2.72
C PHE A 5 -15.45 -5.01 2.99
N GLY A 6 -16.31 -5.33 2.03
CA GLY A 6 -17.75 -5.21 2.13
C GLY A 6 -18.42 -6.43 1.50
N ALA A 7 -19.61 -6.78 1.98
CA ALA A 7 -20.40 -7.88 1.45
C ALA A 7 -21.89 -7.58 1.55
N VAL A 8 -22.64 -8.03 0.55
CA VAL A 8 -24.10 -8.04 0.52
C VAL A 8 -24.55 -9.41 0.04
N SER A 9 -25.36 -10.10 0.84
CA SER A 9 -25.80 -11.47 0.56
C SER A 9 -27.24 -11.72 1.01
N LYS A 10 -27.80 -12.88 0.61
CA LYS A 10 -29.08 -13.40 1.11
C LYS A 10 -28.94 -14.12 2.45
N ARG A 11 -27.70 -14.38 2.87
CA ARG A 11 -27.35 -14.94 4.18
C ARG A 11 -26.62 -13.91 5.03
N ASP A 12 -26.43 -14.24 6.31
CA ASP A 12 -25.60 -13.47 7.21
C ASP A 12 -24.16 -13.31 6.66
N VAL A 13 -23.63 -12.08 6.68
CA VAL A 13 -22.29 -11.73 6.16
C VAL A 13 -21.26 -11.40 7.24
N THR A 14 -21.60 -11.57 8.52
CA THR A 14 -20.75 -11.15 9.65
C THR A 14 -19.36 -11.76 9.56
N LEU A 15 -19.28 -13.05 9.23
CA LEU A 15 -18.00 -13.75 9.08
C LEU A 15 -17.25 -13.37 7.80
N ASP A 16 -17.94 -13.04 6.71
CA ASP A 16 -17.30 -12.53 5.49
C ASP A 16 -16.62 -11.20 5.77
N ILE A 17 -17.30 -10.27 6.45
CA ILE A 17 -16.71 -8.98 6.83
C ILE A 17 -15.55 -9.20 7.79
N PHE A 18 -15.73 -10.02 8.83
CA PHE A 18 -14.68 -10.27 9.83
C PHE A 18 -13.39 -10.81 9.19
N PHE A 19 -13.48 -11.90 8.42
CA PHE A 19 -12.29 -12.48 7.79
C PHE A 19 -11.79 -11.66 6.61
N GLY A 20 -12.69 -11.07 5.83
CA GLY A 20 -12.33 -10.21 4.70
C GLY A 20 -11.52 -9.00 5.15
N VAL A 21 -11.94 -8.31 6.21
CA VAL A 21 -11.16 -7.21 6.81
C VAL A 21 -9.85 -7.71 7.41
N ASP A 22 -9.86 -8.83 8.13
CA ASP A 22 -8.66 -9.39 8.74
C ASP A 22 -7.56 -9.74 7.73
N TYR A 23 -7.92 -10.27 6.55
CA TYR A 23 -6.95 -10.54 5.49
C TYR A 23 -6.20 -9.27 5.05
N HIS A 24 -6.79 -8.08 5.18
CA HIS A 24 -6.14 -6.80 4.88
C HIS A 24 -5.27 -6.25 6.01
N SER A 25 -5.00 -7.02 7.08
CA SER A 25 -4.15 -6.61 8.21
C SER A 25 -2.71 -6.24 7.81
N HIS A 26 -2.27 -6.54 6.58
CA HIS A 26 -0.98 -6.07 6.10
C HIS A 26 -0.96 -4.60 5.68
N LEU A 27 -2.12 -4.01 5.38
CA LEU A 27 -2.25 -2.64 4.88
C LEU A 27 -2.34 -1.61 6.00
N GLY A 28 -2.62 -2.05 7.23
CA GLY A 28 -2.53 -1.19 8.41
C GLY A 28 -2.56 -1.92 9.74
N THR A 29 -2.11 -1.24 10.79
CA THR A 29 -1.86 -1.81 12.11
C THR A 29 -2.38 -0.96 13.26
N ARG A 30 -3.15 0.11 13.02
CA ARG A 30 -3.61 1.00 14.10
C ARG A 30 -5.06 0.82 14.50
N ARG A 31 -5.97 0.81 13.52
CA ARG A 31 -7.42 0.77 13.73
C ARG A 31 -8.02 -0.35 12.89
N GLY A 32 -8.98 -1.06 13.49
CA GLY A 32 -9.87 -1.99 12.80
C GLY A 32 -11.31 -1.60 13.11
N GLY A 33 -12.21 -1.80 12.15
CA GLY A 33 -13.62 -1.51 12.33
C GLY A 33 -14.52 -2.37 11.45
N MET A 34 -15.71 -2.65 11.96
CA MET A 34 -16.79 -3.35 11.28
C MET A 34 -18.11 -2.64 11.54
N ILE A 35 -18.96 -2.60 10.51
CA ILE A 35 -20.36 -2.23 10.63
C ILE A 35 -21.21 -3.19 9.80
N ILE A 36 -22.18 -3.81 10.45
CA ILE A 36 -23.15 -4.72 9.84
C ILE A 36 -24.51 -4.04 9.87
N HIS A 37 -25.32 -4.29 8.85
CA HIS A 37 -26.69 -3.81 8.75
C HIS A 37 -27.66 -4.98 8.63
N ASP A 38 -28.60 -5.02 9.56
CA ASP A 38 -29.75 -5.91 9.56
C ASP A 38 -31.05 -5.12 9.32
N ALA A 39 -32.00 -5.70 8.58
CA ALA A 39 -33.23 -5.01 8.24
C ALA A 39 -34.16 -4.75 9.44
N ALA A 40 -34.08 -5.58 10.50
CA ALA A 40 -34.88 -5.44 11.70
C ALA A 40 -34.15 -4.63 12.79
N ASP A 41 -32.85 -4.88 12.98
CA ASP A 41 -32.07 -4.29 14.08
C ASP A 41 -31.22 -3.08 13.67
N GLY A 42 -31.13 -2.77 12.37
CA GLY A 42 -30.40 -1.64 11.83
C GLY A 42 -28.88 -1.83 11.87
N PHE A 43 -28.14 -0.73 12.10
CA PHE A 43 -26.68 -0.73 12.07
C PHE A 43 -26.05 -1.14 13.40
N GLN A 44 -25.14 -2.09 13.33
CA GLN A 44 -24.35 -2.59 14.46
C GLN A 44 -22.87 -2.32 14.16
N ARG A 45 -22.16 -1.60 15.03
CA ARG A 45 -20.80 -1.11 14.73
C ARG A 45 -19.84 -1.24 15.90
N GLN A 46 -18.61 -1.68 15.60
CA GLN A 46 -17.49 -1.66 16.53
C GLN A 46 -16.22 -1.15 15.84
N ILE A 47 -15.41 -0.38 16.58
CA ILE A 47 -14.11 0.13 16.14
C ILE A 47 -13.11 -0.05 17.28
N HIS A 48 -12.00 -0.75 17.02
CA HIS A 48 -10.98 -1.05 18.00
C HIS A 48 -9.61 -0.50 17.60
N SER A 49 -8.78 -0.20 18.60
CA SER A 49 -7.33 -0.13 18.37
C SER A 49 -6.78 -1.55 18.24
N ILE A 50 -6.02 -1.77 17.17
CA ILE A 50 -5.30 -3.03 16.88
C ILE A 50 -3.78 -2.83 17.00
N GLU A 51 -3.35 -1.70 17.56
CA GLU A 51 -1.92 -1.36 17.72
C GLU A 51 -1.16 -2.37 18.56
N ASN A 52 -1.81 -3.06 19.50
CA ASN A 52 -1.14 -4.01 20.40
C ASN A 52 -1.76 -5.41 20.37
N THR A 53 -2.76 -5.64 19.54
CA THR A 53 -3.49 -6.90 19.50
C THR A 53 -4.02 -7.12 18.09
N PRO A 54 -3.86 -8.33 17.52
CA PRO A 54 -4.40 -8.65 16.20
C PRO A 54 -5.91 -8.38 16.09
N PHE A 55 -6.36 -8.05 14.88
CA PHE A 55 -7.75 -7.74 14.56
C PHE A 55 -8.69 -8.84 15.06
N ARG A 56 -8.44 -10.12 14.70
CA ARG A 56 -9.30 -11.25 15.13
C ARG A 56 -9.56 -11.27 16.63
N THR A 57 -8.50 -11.20 17.43
CA THR A 57 -8.59 -11.26 18.89
C THR A 57 -9.35 -10.07 19.48
N LYS A 58 -9.32 -8.91 18.83
CA LYS A 58 -10.09 -7.74 19.27
C LYS A 58 -11.59 -7.89 18.98
N PHE A 59 -11.94 -8.43 17.81
CA PHE A 59 -13.32 -8.50 17.35
C PHE A 59 -14.05 -9.81 17.69
N GLU A 60 -13.34 -10.84 18.18
CA GLU A 60 -13.92 -12.16 18.50
C GLU A 60 -15.15 -12.08 19.42
N LYS A 61 -15.13 -11.17 20.41
CA LYS A 61 -16.26 -11.00 21.34
C LYS A 61 -17.45 -10.27 20.70
N ASP A 62 -17.19 -9.39 19.75
CA ASP A 62 -18.21 -8.59 19.08
C ASP A 62 -19.02 -9.43 18.08
N LEU A 63 -18.46 -10.54 17.59
CA LEU A 63 -19.13 -11.43 16.63
C LEU A 63 -20.46 -11.99 17.14
N HIS A 64 -20.64 -12.09 18.46
CA HIS A 64 -21.89 -12.57 19.05
C HIS A 64 -23.04 -11.58 18.91
N ASP A 65 -22.72 -10.28 18.83
CA ASP A 65 -23.69 -9.20 18.73
C ASP A 65 -23.92 -8.76 17.28
N PHE A 66 -23.12 -9.30 16.34
CA PHE A 66 -23.23 -8.99 14.93
C PHE A 66 -24.10 -10.00 14.17
N HIS A 67 -25.06 -9.47 13.43
CA HIS A 67 -25.83 -10.20 12.44
C HIS A 67 -26.37 -9.26 11.37
N GLY A 68 -26.54 -9.77 10.16
CA GLY A 68 -27.13 -9.02 9.05
C GLY A 68 -26.64 -9.50 7.70
N CYS A 69 -27.39 -9.12 6.67
CA CYS A 69 -27.16 -9.55 5.29
C CYS A 69 -26.26 -8.60 4.49
N SER A 70 -25.79 -7.51 5.11
CA SER A 70 -24.94 -6.52 4.47
C SER A 70 -23.98 -5.89 5.48
N GLY A 71 -22.76 -5.56 5.07
CA GLY A 71 -21.77 -4.98 5.96
C GLY A 71 -20.56 -4.42 5.23
N ILE A 72 -19.84 -3.53 5.91
CA ILE A 72 -18.53 -3.03 5.49
C ILE A 72 -17.59 -3.00 6.69
N GLY A 73 -16.30 -3.09 6.44
CA GLY A 73 -15.28 -2.91 7.45
C GLY A 73 -13.94 -2.52 6.85
N CYS A 74 -13.01 -2.18 7.72
CA CYS A 74 -11.71 -1.68 7.29
C CYS A 74 -10.60 -1.94 8.31
N ILE A 75 -9.38 -2.01 7.77
CA ILE A 75 -8.12 -1.83 8.48
C ILE A 75 -7.58 -0.44 8.11
N SER A 76 -7.09 0.31 9.09
CA SER A 76 -6.62 1.69 8.90
C SER A 76 -5.37 1.96 9.73
N ASP A 77 -4.37 2.62 9.11
CA ASP A 77 -3.17 3.11 9.81
C ASP A 77 -3.35 4.47 10.48
N THR A 78 -4.50 5.11 10.31
CA THR A 78 -4.71 6.48 10.80
C THR A 78 -6.00 6.54 11.60
N ASP A 79 -7.10 6.68 10.89
CA ASP A 79 -8.35 7.21 11.43
C ASP A 79 -9.26 6.05 11.87
N PRO A 80 -10.02 6.20 12.97
CA PRO A 80 -11.06 5.26 13.34
C PRO A 80 -12.23 5.34 12.33
N GLN A 81 -12.61 4.18 11.80
CA GLN A 81 -13.68 3.98 10.81
C GLN A 81 -14.11 2.50 10.83
N PRO A 82 -15.28 2.10 10.28
CA PRO A 82 -16.28 2.90 9.55
C PRO A 82 -17.02 3.96 10.39
N LEU A 83 -17.41 5.07 9.78
CA LEU A 83 -18.26 6.09 10.42
C LEU A 83 -19.73 5.87 10.07
N LEU A 84 -20.64 6.02 11.04
CA LEU A 84 -22.08 6.04 10.83
C LEU A 84 -22.55 7.50 10.82
N VAL A 85 -23.12 7.94 9.71
CA VAL A 85 -23.47 9.33 9.43
C VAL A 85 -24.97 9.46 9.27
N ARG A 86 -25.55 10.43 9.97
CA ARG A 86 -26.95 10.85 9.79
C ARG A 86 -26.95 12.26 9.22
N SER A 87 -27.50 12.42 8.02
CA SER A 87 -27.62 13.73 7.35
C SER A 87 -28.98 13.85 6.64
N HIS A 88 -29.19 14.95 5.90
CA HIS A 88 -30.34 15.09 5.00
C HIS A 88 -30.34 14.08 3.85
N LEU A 89 -29.23 13.35 3.63
CA LEU A 89 -29.14 12.24 2.67
C LEU A 89 -29.59 10.90 3.28
N GLY A 90 -30.05 10.89 4.52
CA GLY A 90 -30.45 9.68 5.25
C GLY A 90 -29.38 9.17 6.22
N LEU A 91 -29.52 7.90 6.60
CA LEU A 91 -28.56 7.20 7.45
C LEU A 91 -27.68 6.29 6.60
N TYR A 92 -26.36 6.46 6.69
CA TYR A 92 -25.43 5.60 5.96
C TYR A 92 -24.12 5.41 6.73
N ALA A 93 -23.45 4.28 6.50
CA ALA A 93 -22.10 4.07 6.97
C ALA A 93 -21.08 4.33 5.85
N ILE A 94 -19.88 4.79 6.21
CA ILE A 94 -18.81 5.10 5.26
C ILE A 94 -17.46 4.62 5.77
N THR A 95 -16.64 4.08 4.87
CA THR A 95 -15.21 3.83 5.06
C THR A 95 -14.44 4.34 3.87
N THR A 96 -13.23 4.83 4.11
CA THR A 96 -12.37 5.39 3.08
C THR A 96 -10.94 4.86 3.17
N VAL A 97 -10.26 4.80 2.03
CA VAL A 97 -8.84 4.53 1.91
C VAL A 97 -8.24 5.53 0.94
N GLY A 98 -7.22 6.26 1.40
CA GLY A 98 -6.57 7.28 0.62
C GLY A 98 -5.99 8.38 1.49
N VAL A 99 -5.66 9.51 0.87
CA VAL A 99 -5.23 10.71 1.57
C VAL A 99 -5.70 11.99 0.89
N ILE A 100 -6.04 12.99 1.70
CA ILE A 100 -6.43 14.34 1.30
C ILE A 100 -5.27 15.30 1.60
N THR A 101 -4.65 15.91 0.58
CA THR A 101 -3.55 16.87 0.76
C THR A 101 -4.03 18.27 1.05
N ASN A 102 -5.19 18.67 0.52
CA ASN A 102 -5.82 19.97 0.74
C ASN A 102 -6.79 19.97 1.94
N THR A 103 -6.51 19.19 2.98
CA THR A 103 -7.39 19.03 4.17
C THR A 103 -7.72 20.38 4.82
N ASP A 104 -6.70 21.19 5.12
CA ASP A 104 -6.88 22.46 5.83
C ASP A 104 -7.70 23.47 5.01
N GLN A 105 -7.51 23.47 3.68
CA GLN A 105 -8.31 24.28 2.76
C GLN A 105 -9.78 23.86 2.80
N LEU A 106 -10.07 22.57 2.61
CA LEU A 106 -11.44 22.06 2.57
C LEU A 106 -12.17 22.27 3.91
N VAL A 107 -11.45 22.13 5.03
CA VAL A 107 -11.99 22.43 6.37
C VAL A 107 -12.32 23.92 6.52
N ALA A 108 -11.43 24.81 6.08
CA ALA A 108 -11.67 26.25 6.11
C ALA A 108 -12.86 26.67 5.24
N GLU A 109 -12.97 26.10 4.03
CA GLU A 109 -14.10 26.30 3.13
C GLU A 109 -15.41 25.80 3.77
N HIS A 110 -15.39 24.63 4.42
CA HIS A 110 -16.56 24.09 5.11
C HIS A 110 -17.02 24.96 6.30
N PHE A 111 -16.08 25.64 6.98
CA PHE A 111 -16.39 26.58 8.06
C PHE A 111 -16.77 27.99 7.59
N SER A 112 -16.79 28.26 6.28
CA SER A 112 -17.21 29.56 5.76
C SER A 112 -18.71 29.84 5.99
N GLU A 113 -19.51 28.77 6.11
CA GLU A 113 -20.91 28.84 6.52
C GLU A 113 -21.07 28.58 8.03
N PRO A 114 -21.98 29.28 8.71
CA PRO A 114 -22.20 29.08 10.14
C PRO A 114 -22.88 27.73 10.42
N GLY A 115 -22.48 27.05 11.51
CA GLY A 115 -23.16 25.84 12.00
C GLY A 115 -22.47 24.52 11.68
N HIS A 116 -21.29 24.54 11.05
CA HIS A 116 -20.49 23.35 10.79
C HIS A 116 -19.49 23.06 11.93
N GLN A 117 -19.26 21.78 12.20
CA GLN A 117 -18.25 21.31 13.15
C GLN A 117 -17.66 19.98 12.68
N PHE A 118 -16.42 19.70 13.08
CA PHE A 118 -15.78 18.40 12.94
C PHE A 118 -15.39 17.86 14.32
N MET A 119 -15.45 16.54 14.47
CA MET A 119 -14.88 15.89 15.65
C MET A 119 -13.36 15.82 15.50
N ALA A 120 -12.64 16.45 16.42
CA ALA A 120 -11.19 16.40 16.42
C ALA A 120 -10.68 15.06 16.96
N MET A 121 -9.69 14.47 16.28
CA MET A 121 -8.89 13.40 16.85
C MET A 121 -8.00 13.93 17.98
N SER A 122 -7.39 13.05 18.78
CA SER A 122 -6.45 13.47 19.85
C SER A 122 -5.26 14.29 19.34
N SER A 123 -4.92 14.20 18.05
CA SER A 123 -3.91 15.03 17.41
C SER A 123 -4.38 16.44 17.05
N GLY A 124 -5.66 16.78 17.26
CA GLY A 124 -6.31 18.02 16.83
C GLY A 124 -6.70 18.07 15.35
N LYS A 125 -6.39 17.02 14.57
CA LYS A 125 -6.72 16.93 13.13
C LYS A 125 -8.14 16.40 12.92
N VAL A 126 -8.74 16.79 11.80
CA VAL A 126 -10.02 16.25 11.33
C VAL A 126 -9.82 14.83 10.78
N ASN A 127 -10.77 13.93 11.04
CA ASN A 127 -10.78 12.58 10.49
C ASN A 127 -11.07 12.65 8.98
N SER A 128 -10.23 12.02 8.14
CA SER A 128 -10.36 12.08 6.68
C SER A 128 -11.67 11.47 6.17
N THR A 129 -12.19 10.46 6.87
CA THR A 129 -13.49 9.83 6.58
C THR A 129 -14.64 10.80 6.88
N GLU A 130 -14.55 11.55 7.97
CA GLU A 130 -15.56 12.55 8.36
C GLU A 130 -15.57 13.74 7.39
N LEU A 131 -14.39 14.24 7.01
CA LEU A 131 -14.27 15.27 5.98
C LEU A 131 -14.88 14.80 4.66
N THR A 132 -14.58 13.57 4.24
CA THR A 132 -15.16 12.99 3.02
C THR A 132 -16.69 12.93 3.10
N ALA A 133 -17.25 12.48 4.23
CA ALA A 133 -18.70 12.48 4.44
C ALA A 133 -19.31 13.88 4.40
N ALA A 134 -18.63 14.88 4.98
CA ALA A 134 -19.07 16.27 4.93
C ALA A 134 -19.12 16.82 3.50
N LEU A 135 -18.13 16.51 2.65
CA LEU A 135 -18.12 16.88 1.23
C LEU A 135 -19.25 16.21 0.45
N ILE A 136 -19.53 14.94 0.75
CA ILE A 136 -20.65 14.18 0.13
C ILE A 136 -21.99 14.84 0.50
N ASN A 137 -22.14 15.20 1.77
CA ASN A 137 -23.35 15.84 2.28
C ASN A 137 -23.58 17.25 1.68
N GLN A 138 -22.64 17.87 0.97
CA GLN A 138 -22.91 19.16 0.30
C GLN A 138 -23.87 19.06 -0.89
N LYS A 139 -24.20 17.84 -1.35
CA LYS A 139 -25.09 17.59 -2.49
C LYS A 139 -26.44 17.03 -2.05
N THR A 140 -27.32 16.83 -3.03
CA THR A 140 -28.73 16.42 -2.83
C THR A 140 -28.92 14.90 -2.79
N ASN A 141 -27.93 14.13 -3.26
CA ASN A 141 -27.93 12.66 -3.21
C ASN A 141 -26.48 12.15 -3.05
N LEU A 142 -26.34 10.90 -2.61
CA LEU A 142 -25.03 10.28 -2.35
C LEU A 142 -24.13 10.23 -3.59
N ILE A 143 -24.69 9.99 -4.78
CA ILE A 143 -23.92 9.83 -6.03
C ILE A 143 -23.26 11.16 -6.40
N ASP A 144 -24.05 12.24 -6.46
CA ASP A 144 -23.52 13.58 -6.72
C ASP A 144 -22.57 14.04 -5.61
N GLY A 145 -22.84 13.64 -4.37
CA GLY A 145 -21.95 13.89 -3.23
C GLY A 145 -20.59 13.21 -3.38
N ILE A 146 -20.55 11.94 -3.78
CA ILE A 146 -19.31 11.21 -4.05
C ILE A 146 -18.55 11.89 -5.20
N ARG A 147 -19.23 12.27 -6.29
CA ARG A 147 -18.61 13.00 -7.40
C ARG A 147 -18.04 14.35 -6.98
N ASN A 148 -18.72 15.05 -6.06
CA ASN A 148 -18.21 16.29 -5.46
C ASN A 148 -16.93 16.05 -4.67
N ALA A 149 -16.90 15.02 -3.82
CA ALA A 149 -15.70 14.65 -3.08
C ALA A 149 -14.54 14.26 -4.01
N GLN A 150 -14.80 13.48 -5.07
CA GLN A 150 -13.81 13.12 -6.09
C GLN A 150 -13.23 14.34 -6.83
N GLU A 151 -14.00 15.43 -6.97
CA GLU A 151 -13.56 16.65 -7.64
C GLU A 151 -12.77 17.57 -6.72
N LEU A 152 -13.22 17.74 -5.47
CA LEU A 152 -12.63 18.68 -4.51
C LEU A 152 -11.38 18.14 -3.80
N ILE A 153 -11.26 16.83 -3.64
CA ILE A 153 -10.13 16.21 -2.94
C ILE A 153 -8.89 16.24 -3.83
N GLU A 154 -7.87 16.97 -3.40
CA GLU A 154 -6.51 16.78 -3.90
C GLU A 154 -5.88 15.60 -3.15
N GLY A 155 -5.34 14.64 -3.90
CA GLY A 155 -4.81 13.39 -3.35
C GLY A 155 -5.49 12.18 -3.97
N SER A 156 -5.92 11.24 -3.14
CA SER A 156 -6.63 10.04 -3.56
C SER A 156 -7.67 9.70 -2.50
N MET A 157 -8.90 9.42 -2.87
CA MET A 157 -9.91 8.95 -1.92
C MET A 157 -10.84 7.94 -2.57
N THR A 158 -10.65 6.67 -2.19
CA THR A 158 -11.51 5.55 -2.58
C THR A 158 -12.36 5.17 -1.37
N LEU A 159 -13.63 4.81 -1.57
CA LEU A 159 -14.58 4.65 -0.47
C LEU A 159 -15.64 3.58 -0.73
N LEU A 160 -16.20 3.06 0.37
CA LEU A 160 -17.45 2.31 0.37
C LEU A 160 -18.48 3.04 1.25
N ILE A 161 -19.73 3.07 0.81
CA ILE A 161 -20.89 3.46 1.59
C ILE A 161 -21.82 2.26 1.74
N LEU A 162 -22.31 2.00 2.95
CA LEU A 162 -23.40 1.06 3.22
C LEU A 162 -24.66 1.85 3.54
N THR A 163 -25.69 1.70 2.71
CA THR A 163 -26.97 2.42 2.86
C THR A 163 -27.87 1.76 3.90
N GLU A 164 -28.86 2.48 4.42
CA GLU A 164 -29.93 1.91 5.27
C GLU A 164 -30.82 0.89 4.56
N HIS A 165 -30.66 0.72 3.24
CA HIS A 165 -31.34 -0.32 2.45
C HIS A 165 -30.51 -1.61 2.32
N GLY A 166 -29.31 -1.66 2.93
CA GLY A 166 -28.43 -2.82 2.87
C GLY A 166 -27.65 -2.97 1.55
N GLU A 167 -27.55 -1.89 0.77
CA GLU A 167 -26.78 -1.85 -0.48
C GLU A 167 -25.40 -1.21 -0.23
N ILE A 168 -24.38 -1.65 -0.96
CA ILE A 168 -23.06 -1.01 -0.95
C ILE A 168 -22.93 -0.11 -2.18
N ILE A 169 -22.55 1.15 -1.98
CA ILE A 169 -22.05 2.03 -3.04
C ILE A 169 -20.52 2.06 -2.94
N ALA A 170 -19.85 1.49 -3.93
CA ALA A 170 -18.41 1.47 -4.04
C ALA A 170 -17.95 2.55 -5.03
N ALA A 171 -16.96 3.37 -4.64
CA ALA A 171 -16.45 4.43 -5.49
C ALA A 171 -14.92 4.49 -5.47
N ARG A 172 -14.32 4.46 -6.66
CA ARG A 172 -12.88 4.59 -6.87
C ARG A 172 -12.50 6.07 -6.96
N ASP A 173 -11.27 6.43 -6.56
CA ASP A 173 -10.79 7.81 -6.66
C ASP A 173 -10.73 8.30 -8.12
N ARG A 174 -10.65 9.63 -8.32
CA ARG A 174 -10.72 10.30 -9.62
C ARG A 174 -9.83 9.69 -10.71
N LEU A 175 -8.65 9.18 -10.35
CA LEU A 175 -7.67 8.64 -11.28
C LEU A 175 -7.35 7.16 -11.00
N GLY A 176 -8.16 6.46 -10.23
CA GLY A 176 -7.99 5.03 -9.99
C GLY A 176 -6.67 4.63 -9.32
N ARG A 177 -6.13 5.47 -8.42
CA ARG A 177 -4.85 5.21 -7.73
C ARG A 177 -4.86 3.97 -6.87
N LEU A 178 -6.02 3.64 -6.29
CA LEU A 178 -6.24 2.45 -5.45
C LEU A 178 -7.29 1.53 -6.06
N PRO A 179 -7.18 0.20 -5.88
CA PRO A 179 -8.10 -0.77 -6.47
C PRO A 179 -9.44 -0.81 -5.75
N VAL A 180 -10.49 -1.20 -6.48
CA VAL A 180 -11.78 -1.61 -5.93
C VAL A 180 -12.28 -2.80 -6.74
N LEU A 181 -12.32 -3.97 -6.11
CA LEU A 181 -12.61 -5.23 -6.76
C LEU A 181 -13.96 -5.77 -6.26
N ILE A 182 -14.80 -6.23 -7.17
CA ILE A 182 -16.06 -6.93 -6.87
C ILE A 182 -15.83 -8.42 -7.08
N GLY A 183 -16.16 -9.19 -6.04
CA GLY A 183 -16.24 -10.64 -6.09
C GLY A 183 -17.70 -11.12 -6.08
N LYS A 184 -17.98 -12.23 -6.74
CA LYS A 184 -19.31 -12.86 -6.79
C LYS A 184 -19.28 -14.23 -6.13
N GLY A 185 -20.26 -14.48 -5.27
CA GLY A 185 -20.52 -15.77 -4.66
C GLY A 185 -21.89 -16.32 -5.06
N PRO A 186 -22.26 -17.52 -4.59
CA PRO A 186 -23.56 -18.13 -4.91
C PRO A 186 -24.77 -17.35 -4.38
N GLU A 187 -24.61 -16.66 -3.25
CA GLU A 187 -25.70 -15.99 -2.52
C GLU A 187 -25.52 -14.48 -2.40
N GLY A 188 -24.51 -13.89 -3.03
CA GLY A 188 -24.19 -12.48 -2.84
C GLY A 188 -22.93 -12.00 -3.56
N HIS A 189 -22.58 -10.75 -3.29
CA HIS A 189 -21.40 -10.09 -3.83
C HIS A 189 -20.58 -9.46 -2.69
N CYS A 190 -19.28 -9.33 -2.91
CA CYS A 190 -18.39 -8.61 -2.03
C CYS A 190 -17.65 -7.50 -2.78
N VAL A 191 -17.18 -6.51 -2.05
CA VAL A 191 -16.27 -5.46 -2.54
C VAL A 191 -15.02 -5.51 -1.67
N SER A 192 -13.84 -5.57 -2.30
CA SER A 192 -12.57 -5.77 -1.60
C SER A 192 -11.49 -4.87 -2.17
N PHE A 193 -10.54 -4.50 -1.32
CA PHE A 193 -9.33 -3.82 -1.76
C PHE A 193 -8.36 -4.77 -2.48
N GLU A 194 -8.30 -6.04 -2.06
CA GLU A 194 -7.46 -7.05 -2.70
C GLU A 194 -8.23 -8.34 -3.03
N SER A 195 -7.92 -8.95 -4.18
CA SER A 195 -8.65 -10.12 -4.69
C SER A 195 -8.48 -11.37 -3.84
N PHE A 196 -7.27 -11.60 -3.31
CA PHE A 196 -6.97 -12.81 -2.54
C PHE A 196 -7.88 -12.97 -1.31
N ALA A 197 -8.35 -11.86 -0.73
CA ALA A 197 -9.19 -11.87 0.46
C ALA A 197 -10.55 -12.52 0.16
N TYR A 198 -11.22 -12.13 -0.93
CA TYR A 198 -12.51 -12.74 -1.27
C TYR A 198 -12.37 -14.11 -1.93
N HIS A 199 -11.28 -14.38 -2.66
CA HIS A 199 -11.00 -15.74 -3.15
C HIS A 199 -10.94 -16.72 -1.99
N LYS A 200 -10.32 -16.30 -0.87
CA LYS A 200 -10.19 -17.15 0.30
C LYS A 200 -11.52 -17.40 1.02
N LEU A 201 -12.51 -16.54 0.80
CA LEU A 201 -13.88 -16.66 1.29
C LEU A 201 -14.82 -17.37 0.31
N GLY A 202 -14.32 -17.79 -0.86
CA GLY A 202 -15.08 -18.53 -1.86
C GLY A 202 -15.85 -17.69 -2.87
N TYR A 203 -15.53 -16.40 -2.99
CA TYR A 203 -16.01 -15.55 -4.09
C TYR A 203 -15.07 -15.67 -5.28
N GLU A 204 -15.61 -15.47 -6.49
CA GLU A 204 -14.87 -15.44 -7.75
C GLU A 204 -14.78 -14.01 -8.28
N ASP A 205 -13.77 -13.73 -9.13
CA ASP A 205 -13.61 -12.41 -9.77
C ASP A 205 -14.87 -12.06 -10.59
N ALA A 206 -15.44 -10.88 -10.34
CA ALA A 206 -16.62 -10.42 -11.07
C ALA A 206 -16.36 -9.12 -11.85
N TYR A 207 -15.77 -8.12 -11.21
CA TYR A 207 -15.52 -6.82 -11.82
C TYR A 207 -14.43 -6.04 -11.08
N GLU A 208 -13.66 -5.22 -11.79
CA GLU A 208 -12.73 -4.25 -11.21
C GLU A 208 -13.18 -2.86 -11.65
N LEU A 209 -13.42 -1.95 -10.69
CA LEU A 209 -13.94 -0.62 -11.02
C LEU A 209 -12.87 0.18 -11.76
N GLY A 210 -13.24 0.91 -12.81
CA GLY A 210 -12.35 1.88 -13.46
C GLY A 210 -12.18 3.17 -12.64
N PRO A 211 -11.31 4.09 -13.10
CA PRO A 211 -11.07 5.37 -12.41
C PRO A 211 -12.35 6.18 -12.33
N ARG A 212 -12.59 6.85 -11.19
CA ARG A 212 -13.79 7.67 -10.92
C ARG A 212 -15.13 6.89 -10.90
N GLU A 213 -15.13 5.60 -11.19
CA GLU A 213 -16.36 4.82 -11.30
C GLU A 213 -17.10 4.73 -9.95
N ILE A 214 -18.43 4.72 -10.01
CA ILE A 214 -19.32 4.49 -8.88
C ILE A 214 -20.25 3.34 -9.22
N VAL A 215 -20.22 2.29 -8.40
CA VAL A 215 -21.00 1.06 -8.59
C VAL A 215 -21.85 0.79 -7.36
N ARG A 216 -23.13 0.46 -7.57
CA ARG A 216 -24.01 -0.10 -6.55
C ARG A 216 -23.90 -1.61 -6.56
N VAL A 217 -23.80 -2.22 -5.39
CA VAL A 217 -23.66 -3.66 -5.19
C VAL A 217 -24.77 -4.15 -4.26
N THR A 218 -25.47 -5.20 -4.69
CA THR A 218 -26.53 -5.88 -3.95
C THR A 218 -26.28 -7.39 -3.92
N ALA A 219 -27.13 -8.14 -3.22
CA ALA A 219 -27.02 -9.60 -3.22
C ALA A 219 -27.28 -10.21 -4.61
N ASP A 220 -28.08 -9.56 -5.45
CA ASP A 220 -28.48 -10.08 -6.77
C ASP A 220 -27.54 -9.67 -7.91
N GLY A 221 -26.74 -8.61 -7.72
CA GLY A 221 -25.83 -8.12 -8.76
C GLY A 221 -25.13 -6.83 -8.39
N PHE A 222 -24.52 -6.19 -9.39
CA PHE A 222 -23.98 -4.86 -9.30
C PHE A 222 -24.37 -4.03 -10.53
N GLU A 223 -24.49 -2.72 -10.36
CA GLU A 223 -24.89 -1.77 -11.39
C GLU A 223 -23.98 -0.54 -11.34
N THR A 224 -23.39 -0.19 -12.49
CA THR A 224 -22.62 1.05 -12.65
C THR A 224 -23.57 2.25 -12.61
N LEU A 225 -23.46 3.06 -11.56
CA LEU A 225 -24.23 4.30 -11.39
C LEU A 225 -23.57 5.47 -12.12
N VAL A 226 -22.23 5.49 -12.13
CA VAL A 226 -21.42 6.47 -12.87
C VAL A 226 -20.31 5.70 -13.58
N PRO A 227 -20.20 5.80 -14.92
CA PRO A 227 -19.19 5.06 -15.67
C PRO A 227 -17.77 5.50 -15.30
N ALA A 228 -16.82 4.61 -15.55
CA ALA A 228 -15.40 4.92 -15.41
C ALA A 228 -14.99 6.08 -16.33
N GLY A 229 -14.04 6.88 -15.86
CA GLY A 229 -13.31 7.84 -16.69
C GLY A 229 -12.24 7.17 -17.55
N ASP A 230 -11.63 7.95 -18.44
CA ASP A 230 -10.60 7.45 -19.35
C ASP A 230 -9.19 7.52 -18.77
N GLU A 231 -8.94 8.48 -17.86
CA GLU A 231 -7.63 8.71 -17.26
C GLU A 231 -7.43 7.88 -16.00
N MET A 232 -6.38 7.06 -15.98
CA MET A 232 -5.98 6.23 -14.85
C MET A 232 -4.52 6.46 -14.51
N LYS A 233 -4.19 6.35 -13.23
CA LYS A 233 -2.84 6.49 -12.66
C LYS A 233 -2.72 5.57 -11.46
N ILE A 234 -2.94 4.28 -11.66
CA ILE A 234 -2.87 3.28 -10.58
C ILE A 234 -1.47 3.25 -9.96
N CYS A 235 -1.39 3.13 -8.63
CA CYS A 235 -0.12 3.22 -7.93
C CYS A 235 0.79 2.01 -8.22
N ALA A 236 1.95 2.24 -8.82
CA ALA A 236 2.96 1.21 -9.07
C ALA A 236 3.45 0.49 -7.79
N PHE A 237 3.42 1.16 -6.63
CA PHE A 237 3.78 0.56 -5.35
C PHE A 237 2.83 -0.54 -4.89
N LEU A 238 1.64 -0.68 -5.50
CA LEU A 238 0.78 -1.84 -5.27
C LEU A 238 1.49 -3.13 -5.67
N TRP A 239 2.20 -3.16 -6.79
CA TRP A 239 2.97 -4.33 -7.18
C TRP A 239 4.34 -4.36 -6.53
N THR A 240 5.08 -3.24 -6.48
CA THR A 240 6.44 -3.23 -5.93
C THR A 240 6.48 -3.62 -4.45
N TYR A 241 5.52 -3.18 -3.64
CA TYR A 241 5.59 -3.36 -2.18
C TYR A 241 4.28 -3.71 -1.49
N TYR A 242 3.25 -2.86 -1.61
CA TYR A 242 2.07 -2.92 -0.74
C TYR A 242 1.20 -4.15 -0.95
N GLY A 243 0.99 -4.51 -2.20
CA GLY A 243 0.04 -5.53 -2.56
C GLY A 243 0.45 -6.87 -2.02
N TYR A 244 -0.54 -7.62 -1.55
CA TYR A 244 -0.29 -8.99 -1.16
C TYR A 244 0.10 -9.82 -2.40
N PRO A 245 1.08 -10.73 -2.29
CA PRO A 245 1.64 -11.46 -3.44
C PRO A 245 0.62 -12.12 -4.36
N ASN A 246 -0.46 -12.68 -3.81
CA ASN A 246 -1.46 -13.40 -4.59
C ASN A 246 -2.57 -12.49 -5.17
N SER A 247 -2.52 -11.18 -4.91
CA SER A 247 -3.52 -10.24 -5.38
C SER A 247 -3.27 -9.84 -6.83
N ASN A 248 -4.36 -9.51 -7.53
CA ASN A 248 -4.33 -8.97 -8.89
C ASN A 248 -4.84 -7.54 -8.86
N TYR A 249 -4.19 -6.65 -9.59
CA TYR A 249 -4.65 -5.29 -9.85
C TYR A 249 -4.55 -5.06 -11.36
N GLU A 250 -5.61 -4.56 -11.99
CA GLU A 250 -5.67 -4.35 -13.44
C GLU A 250 -5.27 -5.60 -14.26
N GLY A 251 -5.64 -6.79 -13.76
CA GLY A 251 -5.28 -8.08 -14.36
C GLY A 251 -3.82 -8.52 -14.17
N VAL A 252 -3.01 -7.76 -13.44
CA VAL A 252 -1.59 -8.06 -13.20
C VAL A 252 -1.39 -8.59 -11.78
N ASN A 253 -0.89 -9.83 -11.68
CA ASN A 253 -0.57 -10.46 -10.41
C ASN A 253 0.71 -9.88 -9.78
N VAL A 254 0.68 -9.63 -8.47
CA VAL A 254 1.82 -9.07 -7.73
C VAL A 254 3.04 -9.98 -7.76
N GLU A 255 2.93 -11.25 -7.36
CA GLU A 255 4.07 -12.18 -7.31
C GLU A 255 4.71 -12.35 -8.70
N VAL A 256 3.89 -12.56 -9.73
CA VAL A 256 4.36 -12.73 -11.11
C VAL A 256 5.07 -11.47 -11.62
N MET A 257 4.51 -10.29 -11.37
CA MET A 257 5.18 -9.01 -11.69
C MET A 257 6.55 -8.97 -11.02
N ARG A 258 6.63 -9.32 -9.73
CA ARG A 258 7.88 -9.21 -8.97
C ARG A 258 8.97 -10.13 -9.51
N TYR A 259 8.62 -11.36 -9.91
CA TYR A 259 9.54 -12.26 -10.62
C TYR A 259 10.04 -11.61 -11.92
N ARG A 260 9.13 -11.17 -12.77
CA ARG A 260 9.46 -10.52 -14.04
C ARG A 260 10.37 -9.29 -13.85
N ASN A 261 10.13 -8.51 -12.81
CA ASN A 261 10.93 -7.33 -12.48
C ASN A 261 12.38 -7.71 -12.14
N GLY A 262 12.58 -8.80 -11.38
CA GLY A 262 13.90 -9.35 -11.11
C GLY A 262 14.62 -9.83 -12.36
N GLU A 263 13.89 -10.52 -13.25
CA GLU A 263 14.42 -10.99 -14.53
C GLU A 263 14.87 -9.81 -15.41
N ILE A 264 14.06 -8.77 -15.52
CA ILE A 264 14.40 -7.55 -16.27
C ILE A 264 15.67 -6.90 -15.71
N MET A 265 15.77 -6.79 -14.39
CA MET A 265 16.96 -6.23 -13.75
C MET A 265 18.23 -7.02 -14.09
N ALA A 266 18.20 -8.36 -13.99
CA ALA A 266 19.33 -9.21 -14.32
C ALA A 266 19.71 -9.12 -15.81
N ARG A 267 18.70 -9.11 -16.71
CA ARG A 267 18.88 -8.92 -18.16
C ARG A 267 19.61 -7.61 -18.45
N ASP A 268 19.17 -6.51 -17.85
CA ASP A 268 19.69 -5.18 -18.15
C ASP A 268 21.10 -4.96 -17.55
N GLU A 269 21.43 -5.63 -16.45
CA GLU A 269 22.80 -5.64 -15.90
C GLU A 269 23.76 -6.49 -16.73
N GLU A 270 23.30 -7.66 -17.19
CA GLU A 270 24.08 -8.52 -18.10
C GLU A 270 24.39 -7.78 -19.40
N ALA A 271 23.40 -7.13 -20.02
CA ALA A 271 23.57 -6.37 -21.26
C ALA A 271 24.57 -5.21 -21.12
N ARG A 272 24.64 -4.59 -19.92
CA ARG A 272 25.60 -3.52 -19.60
C ARG A 272 26.97 -4.03 -19.13
N GLY A 273 27.13 -5.32 -18.89
CA GLY A 273 28.36 -5.90 -18.36
C GLY A 273 28.67 -5.50 -16.92
N VAL A 274 27.65 -5.16 -16.12
CA VAL A 274 27.80 -4.68 -14.73
C VAL A 274 27.26 -5.67 -13.69
N GLN A 275 26.84 -6.86 -14.13
CA GLN A 275 26.38 -7.92 -13.24
C GLN A 275 27.55 -8.42 -12.36
N PRO A 276 27.42 -8.42 -11.02
CA PRO A 276 28.51 -8.83 -10.14
C PRO A 276 28.68 -10.35 -10.10
N ASP A 277 29.92 -10.79 -9.89
CA ASP A 277 30.22 -12.21 -9.71
C ASP A 277 29.99 -12.63 -8.25
N VAL A 278 28.78 -13.12 -7.98
CA VAL A 278 28.33 -13.56 -6.65
C VAL A 278 28.13 -15.07 -6.56
N ASP A 279 28.21 -15.61 -5.34
CA ASP A 279 27.89 -17.00 -5.02
C ASP A 279 26.37 -17.22 -4.99
N PHE A 280 25.65 -16.30 -4.33
CA PHE A 280 24.21 -16.39 -4.14
C PHE A 280 23.48 -15.09 -4.42
N VAL A 281 22.26 -15.23 -4.94
CA VAL A 281 21.24 -14.19 -4.99
C VAL A 281 20.21 -14.48 -3.89
N ALA A 282 19.80 -13.45 -3.16
CA ALA A 282 18.85 -13.54 -2.07
C ALA A 282 17.92 -12.33 -2.08
N GLY A 283 16.77 -12.43 -1.43
CA GLY A 283 15.85 -11.31 -1.26
C GLY A 283 15.79 -10.87 0.20
N VAL A 284 15.64 -9.56 0.43
CA VAL A 284 15.30 -9.05 1.76
C VAL A 284 13.87 -9.49 2.11
N PRO A 285 13.65 -10.29 3.17
CA PRO A 285 12.34 -10.88 3.40
C PRO A 285 11.29 -9.89 3.94
N ASP A 286 10.05 -9.93 3.46
CA ASP A 286 9.49 -10.97 2.57
C ASP A 286 9.27 -10.46 1.13
N SER A 287 9.17 -9.15 0.95
CA SER A 287 8.82 -8.47 -0.32
C SER A 287 9.90 -8.52 -1.38
N GLY A 288 11.19 -8.51 -1.01
CA GLY A 288 12.31 -8.61 -1.94
C GLY A 288 12.56 -10.02 -2.50
N VAL A 289 11.98 -11.05 -1.86
CA VAL A 289 12.18 -12.47 -2.22
C VAL A 289 11.78 -12.79 -3.67
N PRO A 290 10.55 -12.51 -4.14
CA PRO A 290 10.18 -12.82 -5.52
C PRO A 290 11.03 -12.08 -6.56
N HIS A 291 11.43 -10.84 -6.29
CA HIS A 291 12.36 -10.11 -7.14
C HIS A 291 13.72 -10.79 -7.24
N ALA A 292 14.26 -11.26 -6.11
CA ALA A 292 15.51 -12.00 -6.08
C ALA A 292 15.42 -13.35 -6.81
N ILE A 293 14.29 -14.05 -6.70
CA ILE A 293 14.08 -15.31 -7.43
C ILE A 293 14.09 -15.05 -8.95
N GLY A 294 13.39 -14.02 -9.42
CA GLY A 294 13.44 -13.62 -10.83
C GLY A 294 14.85 -13.27 -11.31
N TYR A 295 15.58 -12.48 -10.51
CA TYR A 295 16.97 -12.13 -10.80
C TYR A 295 17.87 -13.37 -10.89
N ALA A 296 17.77 -14.29 -9.92
CA ALA A 296 18.54 -15.53 -9.87
C ALA A 296 18.25 -16.41 -11.09
N ASN A 297 16.97 -16.61 -11.42
CA ASN A 297 16.54 -17.40 -12.58
C ASN A 297 17.12 -16.87 -13.89
N LYS A 298 17.11 -15.55 -14.08
CA LYS A 298 17.61 -14.93 -15.31
C LYS A 298 19.14 -14.88 -15.38
N SER A 299 19.82 -14.59 -14.27
CA SER A 299 21.29 -14.50 -14.20
C SER A 299 21.98 -15.87 -14.18
N GLY A 300 21.24 -16.95 -13.90
CA GLY A 300 21.81 -18.29 -13.69
C GLY A 300 22.57 -18.45 -12.36
N LYS A 301 22.54 -17.42 -11.50
CA LYS A 301 23.10 -17.48 -10.14
C LYS A 301 22.15 -18.23 -9.21
N GLN A 302 22.70 -18.89 -8.19
CA GLN A 302 21.89 -19.70 -7.28
C GLN A 302 21.11 -18.81 -6.31
N PHE A 303 19.80 -19.02 -6.21
CA PHE A 303 19.00 -18.42 -5.16
C PHE A 303 19.27 -19.10 -3.81
N ALA A 304 19.47 -18.30 -2.76
CA ALA A 304 19.64 -18.78 -1.39
C ALA A 304 18.78 -17.94 -0.43
N ARG A 305 18.60 -18.46 0.79
CA ARG A 305 17.96 -17.76 1.91
C ARG A 305 18.94 -17.60 3.07
N PRO A 306 19.84 -16.61 3.02
CA PRO A 306 20.92 -16.49 3.99
C PRO A 306 20.43 -16.12 5.39
N PHE A 307 19.23 -15.57 5.52
CA PHE A 307 18.56 -15.39 6.80
C PHE A 307 17.06 -15.57 6.68
N VAL A 308 16.43 -15.90 7.80
CA VAL A 308 14.99 -16.10 7.92
C VAL A 308 14.42 -15.08 8.89
N LYS A 309 13.32 -14.45 8.50
CA LYS A 309 12.59 -13.54 9.37
C LYS A 309 11.75 -14.33 10.38
N TYR A 310 12.09 -14.21 11.66
CA TYR A 310 11.36 -14.82 12.76
C TYR A 310 10.18 -13.96 13.19
N THR A 311 9.00 -14.32 12.71
CA THR A 311 7.72 -13.64 12.99
C THR A 311 6.82 -14.29 14.06
N PRO A 312 6.94 -15.58 14.47
CA PRO A 312 5.97 -16.20 15.37
C PRO A 312 5.74 -15.48 16.71
N THR A 313 6.77 -14.86 17.29
CA THR A 313 6.67 -14.15 18.59
C THR A 313 6.60 -12.63 18.45
N TRP A 314 6.66 -12.12 17.22
CA TRP A 314 6.71 -10.69 16.96
C TRP A 314 5.61 -10.28 15.98
N PRO A 315 4.35 -10.22 16.44
CA PRO A 315 3.25 -9.78 15.60
C PRO A 315 3.53 -8.35 15.10
N ARG A 316 2.97 -8.00 13.94
CA ARG A 316 3.13 -6.67 13.33
C ARG A 316 2.71 -5.52 14.25
N SER A 317 1.76 -5.78 15.16
CA SER A 317 1.30 -4.85 16.19
C SER A 317 2.37 -4.58 17.26
N PHE A 318 3.35 -5.46 17.49
CA PHE A 318 4.38 -5.18 18.48
C PHE A 318 5.38 -4.13 17.97
N MET A 319 5.16 -2.87 18.35
CA MET A 319 6.09 -1.76 18.08
C MET A 319 6.48 -1.06 19.39
N PRO A 320 7.70 -1.27 19.90
CA PRO A 320 8.23 -0.52 21.04
C PRO A 320 8.14 0.99 20.83
N ALA A 321 7.94 1.78 21.89
CA ALA A 321 7.95 3.25 21.78
C ALA A 321 9.37 3.82 21.56
N ASN A 322 10.39 3.16 22.11
CA ASN A 322 11.79 3.58 22.00
C ASN A 322 12.42 3.06 20.68
N GLN A 323 13.08 3.95 19.93
CA GLN A 323 13.76 3.63 18.69
C GLN A 323 14.92 2.64 18.87
N GLU A 324 15.68 2.70 19.97
CA GLU A 324 16.75 1.74 20.26
C GLU A 324 16.20 0.32 20.40
N VAL A 325 15.08 0.17 21.11
CA VAL A 325 14.40 -1.12 21.28
C VAL A 325 13.81 -1.60 19.96
N ARG A 326 13.30 -0.70 19.10
CA ARG A 326 12.86 -1.07 17.74
C ARG A 326 14.00 -1.64 16.92
N ASN A 327 15.16 -1.00 16.94
CA ASN A 327 16.33 -1.46 16.19
C ASN A 327 16.83 -2.82 16.73
N GLN A 328 16.86 -3.00 18.06
CA GLN A 328 17.18 -4.31 18.66
C GLN A 328 16.20 -5.40 18.25
N VAL A 329 14.89 -5.13 18.29
CA VAL A 329 13.85 -6.09 17.87
C VAL A 329 13.98 -6.41 16.37
N ALA A 330 14.34 -5.44 15.53
CA ALA A 330 14.59 -5.68 14.11
C ALA A 330 15.76 -6.65 13.90
N LYS A 331 16.89 -6.46 14.61
CA LYS A 331 18.03 -7.39 14.61
C LYS A 331 17.61 -8.78 15.10
N MET A 332 16.86 -8.87 16.21
CA MET A 332 16.39 -10.15 16.76
C MET A 332 15.45 -10.93 15.82
N LYS A 333 14.76 -10.25 14.90
CA LYS A 333 13.88 -10.88 13.91
C LYS A 333 14.65 -11.54 12.78
N GLN A 334 15.89 -11.14 12.50
CA GLN A 334 16.67 -11.70 11.40
C GLN A 334 17.56 -12.82 11.95
N ILE A 335 17.23 -14.07 11.60
CA ILE A 335 17.98 -15.25 12.06
C ILE A 335 18.92 -15.68 10.92
N PRO A 336 20.25 -15.56 11.09
CA PRO A 336 21.20 -15.92 10.05
C PRO A 336 21.28 -17.44 9.85
N VAL A 337 21.64 -17.84 8.64
CA VAL A 337 22.07 -19.19 8.26
C VAL A 337 23.56 -19.08 7.89
N PRO A 338 24.49 -19.24 8.86
CA PRO A 338 25.91 -18.96 8.67
C PRO A 338 26.52 -19.68 7.45
N GLU A 339 26.09 -20.91 7.17
CA GLU A 339 26.57 -21.71 6.04
C GLU A 339 26.26 -21.09 4.67
N LEU A 340 25.28 -20.20 4.60
CA LEU A 340 24.88 -19.46 3.39
C LEU A 340 25.44 -18.04 3.36
N ILE A 341 26.14 -17.59 4.41
CA ILE A 341 26.69 -16.23 4.53
C ILE A 341 28.22 -16.24 4.56
N GLN A 342 28.81 -17.10 5.38
CA GLN A 342 30.23 -17.03 5.72
C GLN A 342 31.13 -17.20 4.50
N ASP A 343 32.03 -16.24 4.31
CA ASP A 343 32.98 -16.14 3.20
C ASP A 343 32.33 -16.08 1.81
N LYS A 344 31.01 -15.81 1.73
CA LYS A 344 30.23 -15.73 0.49
C LYS A 344 30.08 -14.31 -0.02
N LYS A 345 30.05 -14.19 -1.35
CA LYS A 345 29.63 -12.99 -2.06
C LYS A 345 28.13 -13.07 -2.33
N LEU A 346 27.37 -12.09 -1.84
CA LEU A 346 25.92 -12.13 -1.83
C LEU A 346 25.33 -10.95 -2.59
N LEU A 347 24.37 -11.20 -3.47
CA LEU A 347 23.50 -10.16 -4.03
C LEU A 347 22.15 -10.22 -3.35
N PHE A 348 21.71 -9.11 -2.75
CA PHE A 348 20.38 -8.97 -2.16
C PHE A 348 19.50 -8.05 -2.97
N VAL A 349 18.27 -8.48 -3.26
CA VAL A 349 17.22 -7.62 -3.81
C VAL A 349 16.26 -7.22 -2.70
N ASP A 350 16.14 -5.91 -2.47
CA ASP A 350 15.15 -5.29 -1.60
C ASP A 350 14.03 -4.67 -2.46
N ASP A 351 12.82 -4.54 -1.93
CA ASP A 351 11.70 -3.98 -2.70
C ASP A 351 11.91 -2.50 -3.05
N SER A 352 12.51 -1.74 -2.13
CA SER A 352 12.70 -0.31 -2.26
C SER A 352 13.70 0.21 -1.24
N ILE A 353 14.28 1.39 -1.52
CA ILE A 353 15.15 2.10 -0.57
C ILE A 353 14.60 3.51 -0.37
N VAL A 354 13.95 3.73 0.80
CA VAL A 354 13.33 5.03 1.12
C VAL A 354 14.31 5.94 1.87
N ARG A 355 14.65 5.59 3.12
CA ARG A 355 15.51 6.41 4.01
C ARG A 355 16.91 5.83 4.24
N GLY A 356 17.10 4.55 3.90
CA GLY A 356 18.39 3.84 4.02
C GLY A 356 18.73 3.29 5.40
N THR A 357 17.89 3.47 6.42
CA THR A 357 18.17 2.95 7.79
C THR A 357 18.16 1.42 7.84
N GLN A 358 17.10 0.79 7.31
CA GLN A 358 16.98 -0.67 7.25
C GLN A 358 18.02 -1.31 6.34
N LEU A 359 18.39 -0.62 5.25
CA LEU A 359 19.46 -1.04 4.35
C LEU A 359 20.78 -1.17 5.12
N ARG A 360 21.16 -0.13 5.87
CA ARG A 360 22.38 -0.16 6.69
C ARG A 360 22.36 -1.29 7.72
N GLU A 361 21.25 -1.42 8.46
CA GLU A 361 21.12 -2.47 9.47
C GLU A 361 21.26 -3.88 8.89
N THR A 362 20.70 -4.11 7.70
CA THR A 362 20.78 -5.41 7.00
C THR A 362 22.21 -5.68 6.52
N VAL A 363 22.89 -4.68 5.97
CA VAL A 363 24.29 -4.79 5.52
C VAL A 363 25.22 -5.07 6.71
N ASP A 364 25.09 -4.31 7.80
CA ASP A 364 25.89 -4.51 9.01
C ASP A 364 25.69 -5.94 9.55
N PHE A 365 24.45 -6.42 9.60
CA PHE A 365 24.11 -7.78 10.02
C PHE A 365 24.78 -8.86 9.14
N LEU A 366 24.83 -8.66 7.83
CA LEU A 366 25.44 -9.62 6.90
C LEU A 366 26.96 -9.71 7.07
N TYR A 367 27.65 -8.57 7.20
CA TYR A 367 29.09 -8.57 7.48
C TYR A 367 29.41 -9.06 8.89
N GLU A 368 28.61 -8.71 9.90
CA GLU A 368 28.70 -9.28 11.27
C GLU A 368 28.56 -10.82 11.25
N SER A 369 27.80 -11.35 10.28
CA SER A 369 27.61 -12.79 10.06
C SER A 369 28.68 -13.44 9.16
N GLY A 370 29.69 -12.67 8.71
CA GLY A 370 30.84 -13.19 7.97
C GLY A 370 30.72 -13.13 6.44
N ALA A 371 29.83 -12.33 5.87
CA ALA A 371 29.76 -12.12 4.42
C ALA A 371 31.09 -11.54 3.88
N LYS A 372 31.50 -11.99 2.69
CA LYS A 372 32.71 -11.50 2.01
C LYS A 372 32.44 -10.23 1.21
N GLU A 373 31.38 -10.24 0.41
CA GLU A 373 30.91 -9.11 -0.39
C GLU A 373 29.38 -9.04 -0.32
N VAL A 374 28.82 -7.84 -0.24
CA VAL A 374 27.38 -7.57 -0.20
C VAL A 374 27.02 -6.60 -1.31
N HIS A 375 26.24 -7.06 -2.28
CA HIS A 375 25.75 -6.27 -3.41
C HIS A 375 24.24 -6.05 -3.24
N MET A 376 23.80 -4.80 -3.19
CA MET A 376 22.40 -4.46 -2.98
C MET A 376 21.73 -4.06 -4.28
N ARG A 377 20.46 -4.44 -4.44
CA ARG A 377 19.57 -4.04 -5.53
C ARG A 377 18.23 -3.59 -4.99
N SER A 378 17.72 -2.48 -5.50
CA SER A 378 16.35 -2.01 -5.25
C SER A 378 15.45 -2.40 -6.41
N ALA A 379 14.31 -3.02 -6.13
CA ALA A 379 13.33 -3.43 -7.13
C ALA A 379 12.53 -2.28 -7.73
N CYS A 380 12.72 -1.04 -7.26
CA CYS A 380 12.23 0.17 -7.90
C CYS A 380 13.35 1.19 -8.15
N PRO A 381 13.09 2.23 -8.97
CA PRO A 381 14.00 3.37 -9.11
C PRO A 381 14.24 4.11 -7.79
N PRO A 382 15.28 4.97 -7.71
CA PRO A 382 15.50 5.81 -6.54
C PRO A 382 14.28 6.71 -6.29
N ILE A 383 13.82 6.76 -5.04
CA ILE A 383 12.67 7.58 -4.67
C ILE A 383 13.13 9.02 -4.54
N MET A 384 12.66 9.87 -5.46
CA MET A 384 13.06 11.28 -5.56
C MET A 384 12.01 12.23 -4.97
N TYR A 385 10.75 11.79 -4.85
CA TYR A 385 9.64 12.63 -4.40
C TYR A 385 8.79 11.92 -3.34
N SER A 386 8.38 12.67 -2.32
CA SER A 386 7.45 12.21 -1.30
C SER A 386 6.07 12.00 -1.89
N CYS A 387 5.43 10.87 -1.59
CA CYS A 387 4.13 10.55 -2.19
C CYS A 387 3.03 11.54 -1.78
N LYS A 388 2.41 12.20 -2.76
CA LYS A 388 1.25 13.08 -2.53
C LYS A 388 -0.06 12.33 -2.33
N TYR A 389 -0.18 11.11 -2.81
CA TYR A 389 -1.49 10.46 -2.92
C TYR A 389 -1.73 9.38 -1.88
N LEU A 390 -0.68 8.72 -1.40
CA LEU A 390 -0.71 7.58 -0.48
C LEU A 390 0.37 7.73 0.62
N ASN A 391 0.43 6.78 1.56
CA ASN A 391 1.24 6.91 2.78
C ASN A 391 2.66 6.31 2.74
N PHE A 392 3.19 5.91 1.58
CA PHE A 392 4.45 5.14 1.48
C PHE A 392 5.71 5.91 1.83
N SER A 393 6.01 6.94 1.03
CA SER A 393 7.20 7.78 1.13
C SER A 393 6.88 9.16 1.69
N ARG A 394 5.74 9.29 2.40
CA ARG A 394 5.36 10.58 2.98
C ARG A 394 6.35 10.99 4.07
N GLY A 395 6.83 12.22 3.94
CA GLY A 395 7.67 12.91 4.90
C GLY A 395 7.29 14.38 4.95
N ASN A 396 7.89 15.13 5.87
CA ASN A 396 7.74 16.58 5.89
C ASN A 396 8.62 17.25 4.83
N SER A 397 9.61 16.52 4.33
CA SER A 397 10.54 17.00 3.31
C SER A 397 11.04 15.84 2.46
N ASP A 398 11.24 16.09 1.16
CA ASP A 398 11.93 15.16 0.26
C ASP A 398 13.37 14.88 0.73
N MET A 399 13.94 15.74 1.59
CA MET A 399 15.25 15.53 2.22
C MET A 399 15.29 14.34 3.20
N ASP A 400 14.13 13.80 3.56
CA ASP A 400 14.05 12.55 4.33
C ASP A 400 14.50 11.35 3.47
N LEU A 401 14.36 11.43 2.15
CA LEU A 401 14.68 10.39 1.18
C LEU A 401 16.20 10.25 1.00
N LEU A 402 16.69 9.01 0.94
CA LEU A 402 18.12 8.71 0.86
C LEU A 402 18.76 9.37 -0.37
N ALA A 403 18.16 9.18 -1.56
CA ALA A 403 18.69 9.70 -2.81
C ALA A 403 18.80 11.24 -2.77
N ARG A 404 17.73 11.93 -2.39
CA ARG A 404 17.68 13.39 -2.27
C ARG A 404 18.72 13.96 -1.31
N ARG A 405 18.89 13.31 -0.15
CA ARG A 405 19.92 13.68 0.82
C ARG A 405 21.33 13.46 0.28
N THR A 406 21.59 12.35 -0.40
CA THR A 406 22.90 12.11 -1.03
C THR A 406 23.19 13.13 -2.13
N ILE A 407 22.20 13.47 -2.97
CA ILE A 407 22.34 14.51 -4.00
C ILE A 407 22.72 15.86 -3.38
N GLN A 408 22.08 16.22 -2.25
CA GLN A 408 22.41 17.45 -1.53
C GLN A 408 23.84 17.43 -0.98
N GLU A 409 24.30 16.30 -0.47
CA GLU A 409 25.67 16.15 0.04
C GLU A 409 26.71 16.25 -1.09
N LEU A 410 26.39 15.81 -2.31
CA LEU A 410 27.28 15.83 -3.46
C LEU A 410 27.37 17.19 -4.17
N GLU A 411 26.22 17.82 -4.44
CA GLU A 411 26.15 19.04 -5.28
C GLU A 411 25.32 20.17 -4.68
N GLY A 412 24.84 20.03 -3.44
CA GLY A 412 23.98 21.03 -2.81
C GLY A 412 22.69 21.27 -3.60
N ASP A 413 22.24 22.53 -3.61
CA ASP A 413 20.98 22.92 -4.27
C ASP A 413 21.04 22.83 -5.79
N GLU A 414 22.23 22.89 -6.40
CA GLU A 414 22.39 22.67 -7.84
C GLU A 414 22.06 21.22 -8.22
N GLY A 415 22.50 20.24 -7.42
CA GLY A 415 22.17 18.83 -7.65
C GLY A 415 20.67 18.57 -7.68
N GLN A 416 19.89 19.32 -6.90
CA GLN A 416 18.43 19.19 -6.85
C GLN A 416 17.72 19.64 -8.14
N LYS A 417 18.42 20.32 -9.05
CA LYS A 417 17.91 20.67 -10.39
C LYS A 417 18.14 19.57 -11.42
N HIS A 418 18.92 18.53 -11.08
CA HIS A 418 19.37 17.47 -11.99
C HIS A 418 18.90 16.07 -11.56
N LEU A 419 17.71 15.99 -10.96
CA LEU A 419 17.18 14.74 -10.41
C LEU A 419 16.97 13.64 -11.45
N GLU A 420 16.60 14.00 -12.67
CA GLU A 420 16.43 13.02 -13.76
C GLU A 420 17.77 12.34 -14.09
N GLU A 421 18.88 13.08 -14.08
CA GLU A 421 20.21 12.51 -14.28
C GLU A 421 20.59 11.60 -13.11
N TYR A 422 20.38 12.05 -11.87
CA TYR A 422 20.65 11.24 -10.68
C TYR A 422 19.78 9.98 -10.57
N ALA A 423 18.56 10.00 -11.11
CA ALA A 423 17.66 8.86 -11.12
C ALA A 423 18.07 7.79 -12.16
N ASP A 424 18.81 8.18 -13.19
CA ASP A 424 19.34 7.27 -14.20
C ASP A 424 20.75 6.80 -13.83
N ALA A 425 20.86 5.52 -13.51
CA ALA A 425 22.12 4.88 -13.18
C ALA A 425 23.15 4.90 -14.33
N ASN A 426 22.79 5.25 -15.57
CA ASN A 426 23.75 5.28 -16.68
C ASN A 426 24.44 6.65 -16.83
N THR A 427 24.01 7.68 -16.10
CA THR A 427 24.65 8.99 -16.12
C THR A 427 25.84 9.06 -15.15
N GLU A 428 26.73 10.03 -15.36
CA GLU A 428 27.82 10.30 -14.42
C GLU A 428 27.31 10.63 -13.01
N ARG A 429 26.27 11.47 -12.92
CA ARG A 429 25.62 11.83 -11.65
C ARG A 429 24.99 10.65 -10.95
N GLY A 430 24.24 9.81 -11.68
CA GLY A 430 23.66 8.58 -11.17
C GLY A 430 24.73 7.68 -10.57
N GLN A 431 25.81 7.42 -11.31
CA GLN A 431 26.94 6.61 -10.83
C GLN A 431 27.62 7.21 -9.59
N CYS A 432 27.82 8.52 -9.56
CA CYS A 432 28.36 9.22 -8.39
C CYS A 432 27.46 9.05 -7.15
N MET A 433 26.13 9.15 -7.30
CA MET A 433 25.20 8.91 -6.20
C MET A 433 25.26 7.46 -5.70
N LEU A 434 25.24 6.48 -6.61
CA LEU A 434 25.33 5.07 -6.23
C LEU A 434 26.61 4.79 -5.46
N LYS A 435 27.75 5.26 -5.97
CA LYS A 435 29.05 5.11 -5.32
C LYS A 435 29.07 5.76 -3.93
N SER A 436 28.56 6.99 -3.81
CA SER A 436 28.48 7.70 -2.53
C SER A 436 27.62 6.96 -1.51
N ILE A 437 26.49 6.37 -1.93
CA ILE A 437 25.66 5.55 -1.05
C ILE A 437 26.43 4.31 -0.59
N CYS A 438 27.09 3.59 -1.50
CA CYS A 438 27.91 2.42 -1.15
C CYS A 438 28.99 2.77 -0.13
N GLU A 439 29.79 3.81 -0.38
CA GLU A 439 30.86 4.26 0.53
C GLU A 439 30.32 4.63 1.91
N LYS A 440 29.18 5.32 1.96
CA LYS A 440 28.56 5.75 3.21
C LYS A 440 27.99 4.58 4.01
N MET A 441 27.45 3.56 3.32
CA MET A 441 26.73 2.44 3.92
C MET A 441 27.57 1.18 4.09
N GLY A 442 28.75 1.11 3.48
CA GLY A 442 29.73 0.04 3.69
C GLY A 442 29.50 -1.24 2.89
N PHE A 443 28.79 -1.22 1.77
CA PHE A 443 28.57 -2.39 0.90
C PHE A 443 29.14 -2.21 -0.50
N ASP A 444 29.38 -3.32 -1.22
CA ASP A 444 30.23 -3.37 -2.41
C ASP A 444 29.62 -2.73 -3.67
N SER A 445 28.31 -2.87 -3.86
CA SER A 445 27.64 -2.21 -5.01
C SER A 445 26.16 -1.97 -4.76
N LEU A 446 25.61 -0.93 -5.41
CA LEU A 446 24.19 -0.62 -5.43
C LEU A 446 23.69 -0.58 -6.87
N GLY A 447 22.53 -1.16 -7.11
CA GLY A 447 21.75 -0.96 -8.33
C GLY A 447 20.30 -0.64 -7.99
N TYR A 448 19.66 0.19 -8.82
CA TYR A 448 18.21 0.39 -8.78
C TYR A 448 17.61 -0.13 -10.08
N GLN A 449 16.40 -0.68 -9.99
CA GLN A 449 15.60 -0.93 -11.18
C GLN A 449 15.36 0.38 -11.93
N SER A 450 15.43 0.35 -13.26
CA SER A 450 15.09 1.52 -14.08
C SER A 450 13.58 1.76 -14.08
N LEU A 451 13.15 3.01 -14.31
CA LEU A 451 11.71 3.28 -14.39
C LEU A 451 11.06 2.51 -15.54
N ASP A 452 11.78 2.41 -16.66
CA ASP A 452 11.34 1.64 -17.82
C ASP A 452 11.23 0.15 -17.53
N GLY A 453 12.22 -0.43 -16.85
CA GLY A 453 12.18 -1.84 -16.45
C GLY A 453 11.05 -2.14 -15.46
N LEU A 454 10.78 -1.22 -14.52
CA LEU A 454 9.64 -1.35 -13.61
C LEU A 454 8.30 -1.29 -14.37
N LEU A 455 8.11 -0.33 -15.27
CA LEU A 455 6.90 -0.22 -16.07
C LEU A 455 6.73 -1.41 -17.02
N GLU A 456 7.82 -1.90 -17.61
CA GLU A 456 7.85 -3.13 -18.41
C GLU A 456 7.39 -4.34 -17.57
N SER A 457 7.85 -4.44 -16.32
CA SER A 457 7.47 -5.55 -15.42
C SER A 457 5.98 -5.54 -15.06
N ILE A 458 5.40 -4.36 -14.83
CA ILE A 458 3.97 -4.17 -14.59
C ILE A 458 3.19 -4.52 -15.87
N GLY A 459 3.69 -4.14 -17.04
CA GLY A 459 3.09 -4.50 -18.33
C GLY A 459 1.81 -3.75 -18.68
N LEU A 460 1.48 -2.70 -17.93
CA LEU A 460 0.41 -1.75 -18.26
C LEU A 460 0.95 -0.62 -19.13
N ASP A 461 0.04 0.09 -19.79
CA ASP A 461 0.38 1.35 -20.45
C ASP A 461 1.01 2.32 -19.43
N ARG A 462 2.11 2.97 -19.83
CA ARG A 462 2.86 3.90 -18.98
C ARG A 462 1.98 5.03 -18.48
N ASP A 463 1.05 5.50 -19.33
CA ASP A 463 0.16 6.61 -18.98
C ASP A 463 -0.88 6.22 -17.93
N LYS A 464 -1.12 4.90 -17.74
CA LYS A 464 -2.05 4.35 -16.76
C LYS A 464 -1.45 4.18 -15.36
N VAL A 465 -0.14 4.31 -15.21
CA VAL A 465 0.59 4.00 -13.96
C VAL A 465 1.12 5.28 -13.32
N CYS A 466 0.87 5.46 -12.04
CA CYS A 466 1.45 6.58 -11.27
C CYS A 466 2.93 6.31 -10.97
N THR A 467 3.79 7.22 -11.45
CA THR A 467 5.25 7.17 -11.27
C THR A 467 5.80 8.32 -10.42
N TYR A 468 4.91 9.13 -9.83
CA TYR A 468 5.23 10.40 -9.17
C TYR A 468 6.42 10.32 -8.20
N CYS A 469 6.50 9.27 -7.39
CA CYS A 469 7.56 9.10 -6.39
C CYS A 469 8.97 9.03 -7.01
N TRP A 470 9.10 8.70 -8.30
CA TRP A 470 10.37 8.54 -9.00
C TRP A 470 10.70 9.71 -9.90
N ASN A 471 9.72 10.27 -10.61
CA ASN A 471 9.95 11.31 -11.63
C ASN A 471 9.17 12.62 -11.42
N GLY A 472 8.31 12.71 -10.40
CA GLY A 472 7.52 13.89 -10.09
C GLY A 472 6.41 14.20 -11.09
N LYS A 473 6.14 13.31 -12.06
CA LYS A 473 5.13 13.47 -13.11
C LYS A 473 3.79 12.87 -12.66
N GLU A 474 2.70 13.56 -13.01
CA GLU A 474 1.32 13.18 -12.63
C GLU A 474 0.65 12.20 -13.59
#